data_AF-R7NGV4-F1
#
_entry.id   AF-R7NGV4-F1
#
_cell.length_a   1.000
_cell.length_b   1.000
_cell.length_c   1.000
_cell.angle_alpha   90.00
_cell.angle_beta   90.00
_cell.angle_gamma   90.00
#
_symmetry.space_group_name_H-M   'P 1'
#
loop_
_entity.id
_entity.type
_entity.pdbx_description
1 polymer ?
#
loop_
_entity_poly.entity_id
_entity_poly.type
_entity_poly.pdbx_seq_one_letter_code
_entity_poly.pdbx_strand_id
1 'polypeptide(L)'
;MKFEILRRNIIIGLIVIISICISGVIKSKYQTSKNISLTNEKTNYDINKIDTIAIYTQNKDNYDKIDVIPNTGYVFDNEKSYCTINGEEEQNITINYDNNSQSLSIAPLTTKNTKCYLYFRYPHTIPELIESKIIDQRTDFDSTLASNTTGTLFKTEDDDGISYYFAGAVDDNYVKFGGYYWRIIRINGNGSMRMIYQGKTQDAKGKDSVINESVAFNIFSTELRDNAYVGYMYGTVKSNNYEEAHANTNDSNIKKVVDEWYKDNLLSYATYIDKNSGFCGDREISSGLGYGTNETDYAAYDRLFAHLEKKPTLKCSNPNRDLYTVSEANNGNRALTYPIGLITADEISYAGGIWNDDENKYNYSFYLYIGEIAYWTMTPHRYTSGGWAGSCLLGGAGHLSATGSQNAHGVRPVINLKPEVTFKGAGTLTDPYTIV
;
A
#
# COMPACT_ATOMS: atom_id res chain seq x y z
N MET A 1 -66.37 26.92 -59.76
CA MET A 1 -66.03 27.65 -58.52
C MET A 1 -65.55 26.60 -57.52
N LYS A 2 -64.24 26.54 -57.33
CA LYS A 2 -63.56 26.74 -56.02
C LYS A 2 -63.81 25.57 -55.07
N PHE A 3 -62.82 24.69 -54.96
CA PHE A 3 -61.77 24.68 -53.92
C PHE A 3 -62.22 23.79 -52.76
N GLU A 4 -61.54 22.65 -52.62
CA GLU A 4 -61.18 21.94 -51.38
C GLU A 4 -61.23 20.41 -51.52
N ILE A 5 -60.43 19.84 -52.43
CA ILE A 5 -59.87 18.49 -52.25
C ILE A 5 -58.45 18.50 -52.84
N LEU A 6 -57.52 19.16 -52.14
CA LEU A 6 -56.10 19.10 -52.45
C LEU A 6 -55.29 18.95 -51.17
N ARG A 7 -55.23 17.70 -50.66
CA ARG A 7 -54.12 17.11 -49.87
C ARG A 7 -54.51 15.74 -49.31
N ARG A 8 -54.82 14.80 -50.22
CA ARG A 8 -54.74 13.36 -49.96
C ARG A 8 -54.41 12.72 -51.30
N ASN A 9 -53.31 11.97 -51.36
CA ASN A 9 -52.79 11.20 -52.51
C ASN A 9 -51.48 11.70 -53.18
N ILE A 10 -50.62 12.43 -52.48
CA ILE A 10 -49.18 12.60 -52.85
C ILE A 10 -48.22 12.09 -51.72
N ILE A 11 -48.72 11.32 -50.75
CA ILE A 11 -47.89 10.79 -49.62
C ILE A 11 -47.87 9.25 -49.56
N ILE A 12 -48.29 8.55 -50.62
CA ILE A 12 -48.24 7.07 -50.66
C ILE A 12 -47.29 6.54 -51.77
N GLY A 13 -46.79 7.40 -52.66
CA GLY A 13 -45.82 7.04 -53.70
C GLY A 13 -44.34 7.34 -53.38
N LEU A 14 -44.02 7.94 -52.22
CA LEU A 14 -42.65 8.34 -51.84
C LEU A 14 -42.11 7.64 -50.58
N ILE A 15 -42.91 6.79 -49.94
CA ILE A 15 -42.50 6.04 -48.72
C ILE A 15 -41.98 4.63 -49.04
N VAL A 16 -42.12 4.14 -50.27
CA VAL A 16 -41.69 2.78 -50.66
C VAL A 16 -40.32 2.75 -51.36
N ILE A 17 -39.71 3.89 -51.70
CA ILE A 17 -38.39 3.94 -52.36
C ILE A 17 -37.24 4.31 -51.40
N ILE A 18 -37.53 4.77 -50.18
CA ILE A 18 -36.49 5.03 -49.14
C ILE A 18 -36.25 3.82 -48.23
N SER A 19 -37.09 2.77 -48.30
CA SER A 19 -36.92 1.54 -47.51
C SER A 19 -36.03 0.47 -48.19
N ILE A 20 -35.51 0.71 -49.40
CA ILE A 20 -34.66 -0.26 -50.14
C ILE A 20 -33.20 0.25 -50.31
N CYS A 21 -32.89 1.49 -49.92
CA CYS A 21 -31.53 2.05 -50.03
C CYS A 21 -30.72 2.10 -48.71
N ILE A 22 -31.25 1.61 -47.58
CA ILE A 22 -30.47 1.47 -46.32
C ILE A 22 -30.06 0.02 -46.05
N SER A 23 -30.48 -0.92 -46.89
CA SER A 23 -29.95 -2.30 -46.94
C SER A 23 -28.57 -2.41 -47.62
N GLY A 24 -27.96 -1.29 -48.03
CA GLY A 24 -26.68 -1.26 -48.77
C GLY A 24 -25.46 -0.73 -48.00
N VAL A 25 -25.62 -0.04 -46.86
CA VAL A 25 -24.48 0.62 -46.17
C VAL A 25 -24.64 0.63 -44.64
N ILE A 26 -24.97 -0.51 -44.01
CA ILE A 26 -24.55 -0.82 -42.63
C ILE A 26 -24.34 -2.34 -42.54
N LYS A 27 -23.33 -2.84 -43.26
CA LYS A 27 -22.55 -3.99 -42.77
C LYS A 27 -21.35 -3.41 -42.01
N SER A 28 -21.61 -2.66 -40.94
CA SER A 28 -20.58 -2.52 -39.92
C SER A 28 -20.31 -3.92 -39.41
N LYS A 29 -19.07 -4.36 -39.56
CA LYS A 29 -18.56 -5.63 -39.03
C LYS A 29 -19.06 -5.79 -37.60
N TYR A 30 -20.10 -6.60 -37.39
CA TYR A 30 -20.30 -7.23 -36.10
C TYR A 30 -19.11 -8.18 -35.96
N GLN A 31 -18.04 -7.71 -35.30
CA GLN A 31 -17.04 -8.58 -34.72
C GLN A 31 -17.79 -9.43 -33.69
N THR A 32 -18.14 -10.65 -34.09
CA THR A 32 -18.45 -11.71 -33.13
C THR A 32 -17.25 -11.84 -32.21
N SER A 33 -17.39 -11.39 -30.95
CA SER A 33 -16.46 -11.69 -29.88
C SER A 33 -16.45 -13.20 -29.69
N LYS A 34 -15.43 -13.86 -30.22
CA LYS A 34 -15.20 -15.27 -29.98
C LYS A 34 -14.27 -15.37 -28.78
N ASN A 35 -14.85 -15.53 -27.59
CA ASN A 35 -14.07 -15.83 -26.39
C ASN A 35 -13.52 -17.25 -26.52
N ILE A 36 -12.20 -17.40 -26.65
CA ILE A 36 -11.55 -18.70 -26.58
C ILE A 36 -11.11 -18.90 -25.14
N SER A 37 -11.93 -19.53 -24.30
CA SER A 37 -11.50 -19.95 -22.96
C SER A 37 -10.69 -21.22 -23.08
N LEU A 38 -9.37 -21.12 -22.99
CA LEU A 38 -8.49 -22.27 -22.77
C LEU A 38 -8.56 -22.58 -21.27
N THR A 39 -9.09 -23.75 -20.91
CA THR A 39 -9.05 -24.28 -19.54
C THR A 39 -8.31 -25.61 -19.58
N ASN A 40 -7.42 -25.83 -18.62
CA ASN A 40 -6.52 -27.00 -18.57
C ASN A 40 -7.22 -28.33 -18.22
N GLU A 41 -8.56 -28.42 -18.34
CA GLU A 41 -9.28 -29.67 -18.16
C GLU A 41 -9.15 -30.55 -19.41
N LYS A 42 -8.10 -31.39 -19.45
CA LYS A 42 -8.06 -32.74 -20.08
C LYS A 42 -8.81 -32.99 -21.40
N THR A 43 -9.06 -31.96 -22.20
CA THR A 43 -9.38 -32.06 -23.61
C THR A 43 -8.17 -31.53 -24.32
N ASN A 44 -7.45 -32.43 -24.99
CA ASN A 44 -6.52 -32.10 -26.06
C ASN A 44 -7.30 -31.26 -27.10
N TYR A 45 -7.40 -29.96 -26.88
CA TYR A 45 -7.61 -29.05 -27.98
C TYR A 45 -6.29 -29.01 -28.73
N ASP A 46 -6.38 -29.41 -29.98
CA ASP A 46 -5.29 -29.52 -30.91
C ASP A 46 -4.59 -28.16 -31.04
N ILE A 47 -3.49 -27.97 -30.30
CA ILE A 47 -2.56 -26.83 -30.41
C ILE A 47 -2.10 -26.66 -31.87
N ASN A 48 -2.29 -27.65 -32.72
CA ASN A 48 -2.01 -27.57 -34.16
C ASN A 48 -2.99 -26.69 -34.97
N LYS A 49 -3.98 -26.03 -34.34
CA LYS A 49 -4.69 -24.86 -34.93
C LYS A 49 -4.14 -23.50 -34.45
N ILE A 50 -3.04 -23.50 -33.70
CA ILE A 50 -2.38 -22.36 -33.04
C ILE A 50 -1.12 -21.93 -33.82
N ASP A 51 -1.16 -21.89 -35.17
CA ASP A 51 -0.18 -21.09 -35.95
C ASP A 51 -0.31 -19.56 -35.70
N THR A 52 -1.15 -19.21 -34.73
CA THR A 52 -1.59 -17.87 -34.36
C THR A 52 -1.19 -17.46 -32.93
N ILE A 53 -0.56 -18.32 -32.11
CA ILE A 53 -0.04 -17.90 -30.79
C ILE A 53 1.38 -18.43 -30.57
N ALA A 54 2.30 -17.53 -30.23
CA ALA A 54 3.64 -17.86 -29.77
C ALA A 54 3.78 -17.47 -28.30
N ILE A 55 4.35 -18.36 -27.47
CA ILE A 55 4.48 -18.14 -26.03
C ILE A 55 5.96 -18.00 -25.70
N TYR A 56 6.28 -17.08 -24.81
CA TYR A 56 7.64 -16.75 -24.41
C TYR A 56 7.75 -16.65 -22.89
N THR A 57 8.78 -17.23 -22.31
CA THR A 57 9.10 -17.07 -20.88
C THR A 57 10.43 -16.37 -20.69
N GLN A 58 10.49 -15.46 -19.72
CA GLN A 58 11.71 -14.74 -19.37
C GLN A 58 12.77 -15.69 -18.81
N ASN A 59 14.02 -15.46 -19.19
CA ASN A 59 15.23 -15.96 -18.54
C ASN A 59 16.09 -14.74 -18.13
N LYS A 60 17.28 -14.96 -17.54
CA LYS A 60 18.11 -13.89 -16.93
C LYS A 60 18.25 -12.61 -17.77
N ASP A 61 18.37 -12.74 -19.09
CA ASP A 61 18.62 -11.59 -20.00
C ASP A 61 17.72 -11.57 -21.25
N ASN A 62 16.87 -12.58 -21.47
CA ASN A 62 16.10 -12.73 -22.71
C ASN A 62 14.77 -13.48 -22.50
N TYR A 63 14.09 -13.80 -23.60
CA TYR A 63 12.86 -14.59 -23.61
C TYR A 63 13.02 -15.82 -24.51
N ASP A 64 12.72 -16.98 -23.96
CA ASP A 64 12.72 -18.25 -24.70
C ASP A 64 11.31 -18.59 -25.17
N LYS A 65 11.18 -19.00 -26.43
CA LYS A 65 9.91 -19.48 -26.96
C LYS A 65 9.61 -20.86 -26.37
N ILE A 66 8.39 -21.06 -25.89
CA ILE A 66 7.89 -22.34 -25.38
C ILE A 66 6.56 -22.73 -26.04
N ASP A 67 6.22 -24.00 -25.93
CA ASP A 67 5.03 -24.57 -26.60
C ASP A 67 3.79 -24.64 -25.69
N VAL A 68 3.96 -24.38 -24.38
CA VAL A 68 2.90 -24.50 -23.37
C VAL A 68 2.88 -23.27 -22.48
N ILE A 69 1.70 -22.75 -22.14
CA ILE A 69 1.56 -21.65 -21.20
C ILE A 69 2.11 -22.09 -19.83
N PRO A 70 2.98 -21.30 -19.18
CA PRO A 70 3.57 -21.70 -17.91
C PRO A 70 2.52 -21.73 -16.80
N ASN A 71 2.44 -22.84 -16.07
CA ASN A 71 1.44 -23.06 -15.02
C ASN A 71 1.89 -22.57 -13.63
N THR A 72 3.20 -22.38 -13.42
CA THR A 72 3.80 -21.95 -12.14
C THR A 72 5.08 -21.18 -12.41
N GLY A 73 5.44 -20.26 -11.51
CA GLY A 73 6.74 -19.57 -11.53
C GLY A 73 6.86 -18.41 -12.53
N TYR A 74 5.80 -18.12 -13.29
CA TYR A 74 5.77 -17.00 -14.22
C TYR A 74 4.45 -16.24 -14.15
N VAL A 75 4.49 -15.00 -14.60
CA VAL A 75 3.37 -14.06 -14.63
C VAL A 75 3.22 -13.52 -16.05
N PHE A 76 2.00 -13.49 -16.59
CA PHE A 76 1.74 -12.88 -17.88
C PHE A 76 2.15 -11.39 -17.93
N ASP A 77 2.96 -11.05 -18.93
CA ASP A 77 3.46 -9.70 -19.21
C ASP A 77 2.54 -9.03 -20.23
N ASN A 78 1.57 -8.27 -19.75
CA ASN A 78 0.58 -7.62 -20.61
C ASN A 78 1.18 -6.49 -21.46
N GLU A 79 2.26 -5.85 -21.00
CA GLU A 79 2.89 -4.74 -21.73
C GLU A 79 3.73 -5.25 -22.90
N LYS A 80 4.39 -6.40 -22.71
CA LYS A 80 5.20 -7.02 -23.76
C LYS A 80 4.38 -7.91 -24.70
N SER A 81 3.20 -8.36 -24.28
CA SER A 81 2.33 -9.22 -25.09
C SER A 81 1.53 -8.42 -26.11
N TYR A 82 1.51 -8.88 -27.35
CA TYR A 82 0.84 -8.17 -28.45
C TYR A 82 0.28 -9.14 -29.49
N CYS A 83 -0.60 -8.64 -30.35
CA CYS A 83 -1.06 -9.36 -31.53
C CYS A 83 -0.76 -8.58 -32.80
N THR A 84 -0.55 -9.31 -33.89
CA THR A 84 -0.35 -8.79 -35.23
C THR A 84 -1.48 -9.26 -36.14
N ILE A 85 -1.86 -8.46 -37.13
CA ILE A 85 -2.74 -8.86 -38.22
C ILE A 85 -1.94 -8.69 -39.52
N ASN A 86 -1.77 -9.78 -40.28
CA ASN A 86 -0.97 -9.77 -41.51
C ASN A 86 0.50 -9.31 -41.31
N GLY A 87 1.04 -9.48 -40.09
CA GLY A 87 2.42 -9.11 -39.76
C GLY A 87 2.61 -7.70 -39.21
N GLU A 88 1.56 -6.88 -39.14
CA GLU A 88 1.60 -5.56 -38.49
C GLU A 88 0.95 -5.64 -37.11
N GLU A 89 1.58 -5.03 -36.10
CA GLU A 89 1.07 -4.96 -34.72
C GLU A 89 -0.25 -4.16 -34.67
N GLU A 90 -1.26 -4.70 -34.00
CA GLU A 90 -2.59 -4.11 -33.93
C GLU A 90 -2.93 -3.72 -32.49
N GLN A 91 -3.01 -2.41 -32.22
CA GLN A 91 -3.29 -1.88 -30.88
C GLN A 91 -4.75 -2.06 -30.44
N ASN A 92 -5.66 -2.37 -31.36
CA ASN A 92 -7.08 -2.57 -31.05
C ASN A 92 -7.41 -3.99 -30.57
N ILE A 93 -6.42 -4.88 -30.43
CA ILE A 93 -6.60 -6.21 -29.86
C ILE A 93 -6.20 -6.20 -28.39
N THR A 94 -7.14 -6.52 -27.52
CA THR A 94 -6.90 -6.77 -26.09
C THR A 94 -6.58 -8.24 -25.87
N ILE A 95 -5.51 -8.50 -25.12
CA ILE A 95 -5.15 -9.82 -24.61
C ILE A 95 -5.32 -9.77 -23.10
N ASN A 96 -6.15 -10.65 -22.53
CA ASN A 96 -6.18 -10.83 -21.08
C ASN A 96 -5.87 -12.29 -20.76
N TYR A 97 -4.95 -12.49 -19.82
CA TYR A 97 -4.69 -13.80 -19.22
C TYR A 97 -4.93 -13.73 -17.71
N ASP A 98 -5.81 -14.57 -17.21
CA ASP A 98 -6.02 -14.74 -15.78
C ASP A 98 -5.14 -15.88 -15.27
N ASN A 99 -4.11 -15.54 -14.49
CA ASN A 99 -3.19 -16.51 -13.90
C ASN A 99 -3.89 -17.52 -12.97
N ASN A 100 -4.99 -17.15 -12.31
CA ASN A 100 -5.66 -18.00 -11.33
C ASN A 100 -6.52 -19.06 -12.01
N SER A 101 -7.31 -18.65 -13.01
CA SER A 101 -8.14 -19.57 -13.80
C SER A 101 -7.42 -20.16 -15.01
N GLN A 102 -6.20 -19.70 -15.27
CA GLN A 102 -5.39 -19.99 -16.47
C GLN A 102 -6.16 -19.72 -17.77
N SER A 103 -7.07 -18.74 -17.75
CA SER A 103 -7.92 -18.42 -18.88
C SER A 103 -7.31 -17.29 -19.72
N LEU A 104 -7.09 -17.57 -21.00
CA LEU A 104 -6.71 -16.58 -22.00
C LEU A 104 -7.97 -16.03 -22.68
N SER A 105 -8.01 -14.74 -22.97
CA SER A 105 -9.02 -14.14 -23.85
C SER A 105 -8.35 -13.12 -24.77
N ILE A 106 -8.74 -13.15 -26.03
CA ILE A 106 -8.20 -12.26 -27.07
C ILE A 106 -9.40 -11.66 -27.80
N ALA A 107 -9.53 -10.34 -27.80
CA ALA A 107 -10.66 -9.67 -28.42
C ALA A 107 -10.29 -8.30 -28.99
N PRO A 108 -10.77 -7.94 -30.19
CA PRO A 108 -11.59 -8.74 -31.09
C PRO A 108 -10.73 -9.64 -31.99
N LEU A 109 -11.14 -10.91 -32.18
CA LEU A 109 -10.53 -11.78 -33.19
C LEU A 109 -11.03 -11.38 -34.58
N THR A 110 -10.09 -11.02 -35.47
CA THR A 110 -10.42 -10.81 -36.88
C THR A 110 -10.14 -12.10 -37.65
N THR A 111 -10.95 -12.41 -38.68
CA THR A 111 -10.76 -13.61 -39.53
C THR A 111 -9.53 -13.53 -40.44
N LYS A 112 -8.65 -12.54 -40.23
CA LYS A 112 -7.39 -12.35 -40.96
C LYS A 112 -6.27 -13.03 -40.16
N ASN A 113 -5.13 -13.30 -40.82
CA ASN A 113 -3.95 -13.96 -40.26
C ASN A 113 -3.43 -13.26 -38.99
N THR A 114 -4.10 -13.50 -37.87
CA THR A 114 -3.85 -12.86 -36.58
C THR A 114 -2.85 -13.71 -35.83
N LYS A 115 -1.69 -13.16 -35.45
CA LYS A 115 -0.69 -13.87 -34.63
C LYS A 115 -0.44 -13.11 -33.34
N CYS A 116 -0.58 -13.77 -32.20
CA CYS A 116 -0.38 -13.22 -30.88
C CYS A 116 0.90 -13.77 -30.25
N TYR A 117 1.61 -12.92 -29.54
CA TYR A 117 2.87 -13.22 -28.89
C TYR A 117 2.64 -12.96 -27.40
N LEU A 118 2.61 -14.03 -26.62
CA LEU A 118 2.33 -14.01 -25.19
C LEU A 118 3.64 -14.11 -24.43
N TYR A 119 3.97 -13.11 -23.64
CA TYR A 119 5.17 -13.07 -22.82
C TYR A 119 4.81 -13.33 -21.37
N PHE A 120 5.65 -14.09 -20.69
CA PHE A 120 5.52 -14.44 -19.29
C PHE A 120 6.86 -14.14 -18.60
N ARG A 121 6.85 -13.33 -17.56
CA ARG A 121 8.03 -12.93 -16.80
C ARG A 121 8.10 -13.62 -15.44
N TYR A 122 9.29 -13.70 -14.85
CA TYR A 122 9.38 -14.17 -13.46
C TYR A 122 8.67 -13.16 -12.54
N PRO A 123 7.97 -13.63 -11.49
CA PRO A 123 7.52 -12.73 -10.44
C PRO A 123 8.74 -12.18 -9.71
N HIS A 124 8.69 -10.91 -9.35
CA HIS A 124 9.73 -10.23 -8.60
C HIS A 124 9.72 -10.68 -7.14
N THR A 125 10.91 -10.83 -6.59
CA THR A 125 11.17 -11.03 -5.16
C THR A 125 11.53 -9.70 -4.50
N ILE A 126 11.47 -9.63 -3.17
CA ILE A 126 11.90 -8.44 -2.43
C ILE A 126 13.38 -8.08 -2.71
N PRO A 127 14.33 -9.04 -2.72
CA PRO A 127 15.72 -8.77 -3.12
C PRO A 127 15.83 -8.15 -4.51
N GLU A 128 15.11 -8.64 -5.52
CA GLU A 128 15.13 -8.07 -6.88
C GLU A 128 14.58 -6.63 -6.90
N LEU A 129 13.58 -6.31 -6.07
CA LEU A 129 13.14 -4.92 -5.93
C LEU A 129 14.26 -4.05 -5.38
N ILE A 130 15.01 -4.48 -4.37
CA ILE A 130 16.14 -3.69 -3.84
C ILE A 130 17.22 -3.51 -4.92
N GLU A 131 17.57 -4.58 -5.63
CA GLU A 131 18.57 -4.56 -6.71
C GLU A 131 18.17 -3.65 -7.88
N SER A 132 16.86 -3.47 -8.12
CA SER A 132 16.34 -2.57 -9.16
C SER A 132 16.47 -1.08 -8.84
N LYS A 133 16.88 -0.71 -7.62
CA LYS A 133 16.91 0.68 -7.13
C LYS A 133 18.33 1.18 -6.94
N ILE A 134 18.49 2.49 -7.05
CA ILE A 134 19.69 3.19 -6.59
C ILE A 134 19.68 3.16 -5.05
N ILE A 135 20.80 2.80 -4.43
CA ILE A 135 20.92 2.78 -2.97
C ILE A 135 21.71 4.00 -2.50
N ASP A 136 21.08 4.83 -1.68
CA ASP A 136 21.65 6.05 -1.12
C ASP A 136 21.63 6.07 0.43
N GLN A 137 22.21 7.09 1.03
CA GLN A 137 22.20 7.33 2.47
C GLN A 137 21.81 8.78 2.78
N ARG A 138 20.81 8.93 3.65
CA ARG A 138 20.40 10.23 4.17
C ARG A 138 21.13 10.52 5.48
N THR A 139 21.75 11.68 5.56
CA THR A 139 22.51 12.12 6.75
C THR A 139 21.92 13.35 7.44
N ASP A 140 21.00 14.06 6.79
CA ASP A 140 20.32 15.24 7.35
C ASP A 140 18.84 14.94 7.64
N PHE A 141 18.46 15.11 8.92
CA PHE A 141 17.09 14.99 9.42
C PHE A 141 16.56 16.29 10.02
N ASP A 142 17.29 17.39 9.85
CA ASP A 142 16.92 18.74 10.32
C ASP A 142 16.17 19.52 9.23
N SER A 143 16.19 19.00 8.00
CA SER A 143 15.44 19.48 6.85
C SER A 143 14.50 18.41 6.27
N THR A 144 13.39 18.86 5.70
CA THR A 144 12.46 17.98 4.99
C THR A 144 13.06 17.47 3.69
N LEU A 145 12.79 16.20 3.36
CA LEU A 145 13.09 15.67 2.04
C LEU A 145 11.84 15.73 1.16
N ALA A 146 11.75 16.76 0.33
CA ALA A 146 10.59 17.04 -0.54
C ALA A 146 10.84 16.73 -2.03
N SER A 147 12.09 16.44 -2.41
CA SER A 147 12.51 16.15 -3.78
C SER A 147 11.95 14.82 -4.27
N ASN A 148 11.83 14.69 -5.60
CA ASN A 148 11.55 13.41 -6.24
C ASN A 148 12.76 12.49 -6.13
N THR A 149 12.53 11.28 -5.64
CA THR A 149 13.51 10.23 -5.34
C THR A 149 13.03 8.87 -5.87
N THR A 150 12.08 8.86 -6.80
CA THR A 150 11.66 7.67 -7.54
C THR A 150 12.87 6.92 -8.09
N GLY A 151 12.88 5.60 -7.93
CA GLY A 151 14.00 4.74 -8.31
C GLY A 151 15.10 4.66 -7.26
N THR A 152 14.99 5.37 -6.13
CA THR A 152 16.00 5.38 -5.07
C THR A 152 15.44 4.83 -3.75
N LEU A 153 16.23 3.97 -3.11
CA LEU A 153 16.06 3.56 -1.71
C LEU A 153 17.19 4.15 -0.88
N PHE A 154 16.86 4.57 0.33
CA PHE A 154 17.86 4.93 1.33
C PHE A 154 18.08 3.75 2.27
N LYS A 155 19.26 3.65 2.89
CA LYS A 155 19.56 2.57 3.85
C LYS A 155 19.97 3.07 5.23
N THR A 156 19.60 2.30 6.24
CA THR A 156 20.04 2.47 7.64
C THR A 156 19.93 1.12 8.37
N GLU A 157 20.39 1.04 9.62
CA GLU A 157 20.23 -0.18 10.42
C GLU A 157 18.94 -0.17 11.24
N ASP A 158 18.28 -1.34 11.33
CA ASP A 158 17.29 -1.65 12.36
C ASP A 158 17.82 -2.76 13.29
N ASP A 159 16.94 -3.38 14.08
CA ASP A 159 17.33 -4.45 15.01
C ASP A 159 17.74 -5.76 14.31
N ASP A 160 17.31 -5.98 13.06
CA ASP A 160 17.50 -7.22 12.31
C ASP A 160 18.61 -7.09 11.23
N GLY A 161 19.06 -5.88 10.93
CA GLY A 161 20.15 -5.63 9.98
C GLY A 161 19.95 -4.36 9.16
N ILE A 162 20.34 -4.40 7.88
CA ILE A 162 20.21 -3.25 6.97
C ILE A 162 18.77 -3.17 6.46
N SER A 163 18.09 -2.09 6.83
CA SER A 163 16.81 -1.68 6.25
C SER A 163 16.99 -0.80 5.02
N TYR A 164 16.06 -0.92 4.09
CA TYR A 164 15.97 -0.07 2.89
C TYR A 164 14.62 0.64 2.87
N TYR A 165 14.59 1.98 2.83
CA TYR A 165 13.37 2.77 2.98
C TYR A 165 13.17 3.77 1.85
N PHE A 166 11.89 4.05 1.57
CA PHE A 166 11.49 5.11 0.65
C PHE A 166 11.42 6.45 1.39
N ALA A 167 11.90 7.52 0.76
CA ALA A 167 11.84 8.86 1.33
C ALA A 167 11.75 9.92 0.23
N GLY A 168 11.03 11.01 0.47
CA GLY A 168 10.77 12.05 -0.53
C GLY A 168 9.46 11.87 -1.28
N ALA A 169 9.34 12.58 -2.40
CA ALA A 169 8.23 12.45 -3.34
C ALA A 169 8.48 11.23 -4.23
N VAL A 170 8.07 10.05 -3.77
CA VAL A 170 8.20 8.78 -4.51
C VAL A 170 6.90 8.41 -5.20
N ASP A 171 6.99 7.80 -6.38
CA ASP A 171 5.85 7.32 -7.16
C ASP A 171 5.91 5.82 -7.51
N ASP A 172 6.90 5.10 -7.02
CA ASP A 172 7.24 3.71 -7.35
C ASP A 172 7.21 2.76 -6.13
N ASN A 173 6.38 3.07 -5.13
CA ASN A 173 6.20 2.29 -3.90
C ASN A 173 4.74 1.91 -3.60
N TYR A 174 3.90 1.79 -4.62
CA TYR A 174 2.50 1.38 -4.48
C TYR A 174 2.36 -0.14 -4.48
N VAL A 175 1.54 -0.67 -3.58
CA VAL A 175 1.17 -2.08 -3.49
C VAL A 175 -0.35 -2.20 -3.47
N LYS A 176 -0.90 -3.19 -4.17
CA LYS A 176 -2.30 -3.59 -4.06
C LYS A 176 -2.38 -4.98 -3.42
N PHE A 177 -2.98 -5.03 -2.22
CA PHE A 177 -3.05 -6.22 -1.39
C PHE A 177 -4.34 -6.22 -0.57
N GLY A 178 -5.01 -7.37 -0.49
CA GLY A 178 -6.26 -7.50 0.29
C GLY A 178 -7.44 -6.67 -0.23
N GLY A 179 -7.41 -6.23 -1.49
CA GLY A 179 -8.42 -5.31 -2.05
C GLY A 179 -8.16 -3.82 -1.75
N TYR A 180 -7.05 -3.50 -1.09
CA TYR A 180 -6.65 -2.14 -0.73
C TYR A 180 -5.34 -1.74 -1.39
N TYR A 181 -5.10 -0.43 -1.43
CA TYR A 181 -3.83 0.15 -1.83
C TYR A 181 -3.00 0.49 -0.59
N TRP A 182 -1.69 0.34 -0.73
CA TRP A 182 -0.70 0.53 0.32
C TRP A 182 0.51 1.28 -0.25
N ARG A 183 1.27 1.94 0.63
CA ARG A 183 2.59 2.50 0.32
C ARG A 183 3.64 1.72 1.08
N ILE A 184 4.70 1.28 0.40
CA ILE A 184 5.85 0.67 1.08
C ILE A 184 6.58 1.76 1.86
N ILE A 185 6.78 1.52 3.16
CA ILE A 185 7.60 2.37 4.03
C ILE A 185 9.06 1.95 3.87
N ARG A 186 9.32 0.66 4.11
CA ARG A 186 10.66 0.07 4.10
C ARG A 186 10.62 -1.43 3.88
N ILE A 187 11.74 -1.98 3.44
CA ILE A 187 12.12 -3.37 3.62
C ILE A 187 12.97 -3.44 4.90
N ASN A 188 12.51 -4.23 5.87
CA ASN A 188 13.18 -4.40 7.17
C ASN A 188 14.47 -5.21 7.02
N GLY A 189 15.34 -5.18 8.03
CA GLY A 189 16.62 -5.93 8.02
C GLY A 189 16.46 -7.44 7.82
N ASN A 190 15.34 -8.00 8.27
CA ASN A 190 14.99 -9.40 8.06
C ASN A 190 14.37 -9.72 6.67
N GLY A 191 14.27 -8.73 5.78
CA GLY A 191 13.73 -8.88 4.42
C GLY A 191 12.21 -8.73 4.28
N SER A 192 11.47 -8.55 5.37
CA SER A 192 10.02 -8.33 5.30
C SER A 192 9.68 -6.92 4.79
N MET A 193 8.56 -6.78 4.06
CA MET A 193 8.12 -5.50 3.49
C MET A 193 7.11 -4.82 4.40
N ARG A 194 7.49 -3.69 5.02
CA ARG A 194 6.62 -2.85 5.83
C ARG A 194 5.84 -1.87 4.97
N MET A 195 4.51 -1.85 5.07
CA MET A 195 3.66 -0.98 4.27
C MET A 195 2.50 -0.39 5.06
N ILE A 196 2.10 0.83 4.69
CA ILE A 196 1.03 1.61 5.30
C ILE A 196 -0.17 1.72 4.38
N TYR A 197 -1.36 1.63 4.94
CA TYR A 197 -2.62 1.75 4.22
C TYR A 197 -2.73 3.09 3.49
N GLN A 198 -3.11 3.05 2.20
CA GLN A 198 -3.31 4.23 1.36
C GLN A 198 -4.79 4.51 1.06
N GLY A 199 -5.64 3.50 1.00
CA GLY A 199 -7.06 3.66 0.66
C GLY A 199 -7.63 2.51 -0.16
N LYS A 200 -8.91 2.65 -0.53
CA LYS A 200 -9.60 1.74 -1.47
C LYS A 200 -9.31 2.04 -2.94
N THR A 201 -8.81 3.23 -3.23
CA THR A 201 -8.36 3.65 -4.56
C THR A 201 -6.88 4.00 -4.52
N GLN A 202 -6.22 3.93 -5.67
CA GLN A 202 -4.78 4.17 -5.80
C GLN A 202 -4.38 5.61 -5.46
N ASP A 203 -5.27 6.56 -5.74
CA ASP A 203 -5.09 8.01 -5.61
C ASP A 203 -5.77 8.59 -4.35
N ALA A 204 -6.24 7.72 -3.44
CA ALA A 204 -6.90 8.14 -2.22
C ALA A 204 -6.06 9.18 -1.45
N LYS A 205 -6.74 10.19 -0.91
CA LYS A 205 -6.18 11.26 -0.09
C LYS A 205 -7.18 11.63 1.02
N GLY A 206 -6.70 12.32 2.05
CA GLY A 206 -7.48 12.80 3.17
C GLY A 206 -8.20 11.66 3.87
N LYS A 207 -9.51 11.81 4.04
CA LYS A 207 -10.38 10.82 4.70
C LYS A 207 -10.40 9.46 4.00
N ASP A 208 -10.13 9.41 2.69
CA ASP A 208 -10.13 8.16 1.93
C ASP A 208 -8.85 7.33 2.17
N SER A 209 -7.82 7.96 2.77
CA SER A 209 -6.54 7.33 3.13
C SER A 209 -6.42 6.87 4.58
N VAL A 210 -7.52 6.93 5.33
CA VAL A 210 -7.59 6.45 6.70
C VAL A 210 -8.74 5.45 6.82
N ILE A 211 -8.62 4.49 7.75
CA ILE A 211 -9.70 3.53 8.02
C ILE A 211 -10.77 4.13 8.94
N ASN A 212 -10.41 5.19 9.66
CA ASN A 212 -11.27 6.02 10.49
C ASN A 212 -10.61 7.40 10.62
N GLU A 213 -11.37 8.49 10.50
CA GLU A 213 -10.86 9.86 10.51
C GLU A 213 -10.82 10.50 11.90
N SER A 214 -11.49 9.91 12.89
CA SER A 214 -11.73 10.53 14.19
C SER A 214 -11.67 9.50 15.31
N VAL A 215 -10.45 9.16 15.72
CA VAL A 215 -10.20 8.22 16.82
C VAL A 215 -9.27 8.86 17.83
N ALA A 216 -9.70 8.88 19.10
CA ALA A 216 -8.82 9.20 20.21
C ALA A 216 -7.74 8.11 20.34
N PHE A 217 -6.48 8.50 20.51
CA PHE A 217 -5.40 7.52 20.64
C PHE A 217 -5.65 6.59 21.83
N ASN A 218 -5.97 7.18 23.00
CA ASN A 218 -6.32 6.46 24.22
C ASN A 218 -7.50 7.12 24.94
N ILE A 219 -8.03 6.45 25.96
CA ILE A 219 -9.07 7.00 26.83
C ILE A 219 -8.42 8.04 27.74
N PHE A 220 -8.98 9.23 27.77
CA PHE A 220 -8.61 10.25 28.74
C PHE A 220 -9.87 10.81 29.37
N SER A 221 -9.97 10.72 30.69
CA SER A 221 -10.87 11.57 31.46
C SER A 221 -10.02 12.47 32.34
N THR A 222 -10.56 13.61 32.75
CA THR A 222 -9.87 14.53 33.66
C THR A 222 -9.48 13.89 35.00
N GLU A 223 -10.13 12.79 35.38
CA GLU A 223 -9.85 11.99 36.58
C GLU A 223 -8.76 10.92 36.37
N LEU A 224 -8.32 10.76 35.12
CA LEU A 224 -7.41 9.73 34.61
C LEU A 224 -6.20 10.37 33.87
N ARG A 225 -5.73 11.51 34.37
CA ARG A 225 -4.45 12.10 33.92
C ARG A 225 -3.30 11.21 34.38
N ASP A 226 -2.73 10.42 33.48
CA ASP A 226 -1.71 9.45 33.83
C ASP A 226 -0.74 9.15 32.67
N ASN A 227 0.52 8.89 33.02
CA ASN A 227 1.56 8.42 32.08
C ASN A 227 1.19 7.12 31.38
N ALA A 228 0.40 6.25 32.02
CA ALA A 228 -0.03 5.00 31.41
C ALA A 228 -0.68 5.25 30.03
N TYR A 229 -1.36 6.37 29.81
CA TYR A 229 -2.01 6.66 28.54
C TYR A 229 -1.06 7.06 27.39
N VAL A 230 0.23 7.23 27.67
CA VAL A 230 1.27 7.56 26.67
C VAL A 230 1.85 6.27 26.07
N GLY A 231 1.06 5.61 25.20
CA GLY A 231 1.51 4.39 24.53
C GLY A 231 0.42 3.63 23.80
N TYR A 232 0.82 2.82 22.82
CA TYR A 232 -0.07 1.98 22.02
C TYR A 232 -0.80 0.89 22.84
N MET A 233 -0.13 0.38 23.88
CA MET A 233 -0.71 -0.41 24.96
C MET A 233 -0.28 0.19 26.29
N TYR A 234 -0.99 -0.13 27.37
CA TYR A 234 -0.74 0.44 28.68
C TYR A 234 -1.10 -0.49 29.83
N GLY A 235 -0.56 -0.18 31.00
CA GLY A 235 -0.67 -1.02 32.19
C GLY A 235 -1.62 -0.44 33.22
N THR A 236 -1.20 -0.49 34.47
CA THR A 236 -1.95 -0.01 35.62
C THR A 236 -1.90 1.52 35.69
N VAL A 237 -3.07 2.14 35.61
CA VAL A 237 -3.26 3.58 35.84
C VAL A 237 -3.09 3.89 37.33
N LYS A 238 -2.54 5.06 37.67
CA LYS A 238 -2.16 5.47 39.04
C LYS A 238 -1.13 4.53 39.68
N SER A 239 -0.30 3.90 38.85
CA SER A 239 0.87 3.16 39.30
C SER A 239 1.88 4.08 40.01
N ASN A 240 2.66 3.50 40.92
CA ASN A 240 3.80 4.16 41.58
C ASN A 240 5.15 3.71 41.02
N ASN A 241 5.17 2.95 39.92
CA ASN A 241 6.37 2.55 39.20
C ASN A 241 6.13 2.42 37.68
N TYR A 242 7.23 2.50 36.93
CA TYR A 242 7.23 2.52 35.47
C TYR A 242 6.74 1.19 34.88
N GLU A 243 7.20 0.07 35.44
CA GLU A 243 6.93 -1.28 34.95
C GLU A 243 5.43 -1.59 34.96
N GLU A 244 4.74 -1.25 36.04
CA GLU A 244 3.29 -1.42 36.15
C GLU A 244 2.53 -0.46 35.23
N ALA A 245 2.97 0.81 35.09
CA ALA A 245 2.31 1.79 34.22
C ALA A 245 2.37 1.40 32.73
N HIS A 246 3.46 0.75 32.34
CA HIS A 246 3.73 0.33 30.96
C HIS A 246 3.63 -1.18 30.73
N ALA A 247 3.04 -1.92 31.68
CA ALA A 247 2.65 -3.30 31.45
C ALA A 247 1.70 -3.36 30.24
N ASN A 248 1.82 -4.34 29.35
CA ASN A 248 0.99 -4.42 28.15
C ASN A 248 -0.34 -5.14 28.40
N THR A 249 -1.03 -4.79 29.48
CA THR A 249 -2.25 -5.50 29.94
C THR A 249 -3.53 -4.90 29.39
N ASN A 250 -3.51 -3.64 28.94
CA ASN A 250 -4.66 -2.94 28.38
C ASN A 250 -4.37 -2.38 26.98
N ASP A 251 -5.39 -2.47 26.13
CA ASP A 251 -5.37 -1.91 24.78
C ASP A 251 -5.81 -0.44 24.77
N SER A 252 -5.06 0.39 24.04
CA SER A 252 -5.50 1.73 23.65
C SER A 252 -6.74 1.67 22.74
N ASN A 253 -7.44 2.80 22.60
CA ASN A 253 -8.56 2.91 21.67
C ASN A 253 -8.11 2.70 20.22
N ILE A 254 -6.97 3.26 19.85
CA ILE A 254 -6.43 3.13 18.50
C ILE A 254 -6.07 1.68 18.15
N LYS A 255 -5.53 0.92 19.11
CA LYS A 255 -5.23 -0.51 18.93
C LYS A 255 -6.48 -1.31 18.62
N LYS A 256 -7.57 -1.09 19.38
CA LYS A 256 -8.85 -1.77 19.14
C LYS A 256 -9.37 -1.54 17.73
N VAL A 257 -9.26 -0.30 17.22
CA VAL A 257 -9.69 0.05 15.87
C VAL A 257 -8.89 -0.69 14.80
N VAL A 258 -7.56 -0.76 14.91
CA VAL A 258 -6.75 -1.47 13.91
C VAL A 258 -6.89 -2.99 14.03
N ASP A 259 -7.09 -3.53 15.23
CA ASP A 259 -7.33 -4.97 15.44
C ASP A 259 -8.65 -5.41 14.81
N GLU A 260 -9.73 -4.65 15.03
CA GLU A 260 -11.05 -4.92 14.42
C GLU A 260 -10.95 -4.81 12.89
N TRP A 261 -10.26 -3.79 12.38
CA TRP A 261 -10.06 -3.64 10.95
C TRP A 261 -9.26 -4.80 10.34
N TYR A 262 -8.18 -5.26 10.97
CA TYR A 262 -7.44 -6.43 10.50
C TYR A 262 -8.34 -7.67 10.45
N LYS A 263 -9.09 -7.91 11.53
CA LYS A 263 -9.99 -9.05 11.66
C LYS A 263 -10.97 -9.10 10.48
N ASP A 264 -11.58 -7.98 10.16
CA ASP A 264 -12.64 -7.94 9.15
C ASP A 264 -12.11 -7.94 7.71
N ASN A 265 -10.87 -7.49 7.49
CA ASN A 265 -10.37 -7.20 6.14
C ASN A 265 -9.17 -8.05 5.70
N LEU A 266 -8.37 -8.55 6.64
CA LEU A 266 -7.08 -9.20 6.33
C LEU A 266 -6.91 -10.62 6.86
N LEU A 267 -7.88 -11.18 7.61
CA LEU A 267 -7.78 -12.55 8.14
C LEU A 267 -7.50 -13.60 7.06
N SER A 268 -8.16 -13.50 5.89
CA SER A 268 -7.96 -14.43 4.77
C SER A 268 -6.59 -14.32 4.12
N TYR A 269 -5.81 -13.29 4.44
CA TYR A 269 -4.49 -13.01 3.88
C TYR A 269 -3.34 -13.25 4.86
N ALA A 270 -3.64 -13.80 6.05
CA ALA A 270 -2.65 -14.02 7.12
C ALA A 270 -1.44 -14.88 6.70
N THR A 271 -1.55 -15.69 5.65
CA THR A 271 -0.45 -16.49 5.10
C THR A 271 0.67 -15.65 4.50
N TYR A 272 0.38 -14.44 4.01
CA TYR A 272 1.34 -13.52 3.40
C TYR A 272 1.92 -12.50 4.38
N ILE A 273 1.30 -12.36 5.55
CA ILE A 273 1.65 -11.35 6.55
C ILE A 273 2.67 -11.93 7.53
N ASP A 274 3.73 -11.18 7.77
CA ASP A 274 4.81 -11.53 8.67
C ASP A 274 4.34 -11.41 10.14
N LYS A 275 4.75 -12.37 10.97
CA LYS A 275 4.41 -12.42 12.40
C LYS A 275 5.55 -11.98 13.32
N ASN A 276 6.79 -12.03 12.85
CA ASN A 276 8.02 -11.74 13.60
C ASN A 276 8.43 -10.27 13.48
N SER A 277 8.08 -9.59 12.39
CA SER A 277 8.34 -8.16 12.22
C SER A 277 7.39 -7.35 13.08
N GLY A 278 7.88 -6.96 14.26
CA GLY A 278 7.11 -6.26 15.27
C GLY A 278 6.98 -4.76 15.04
N PHE A 279 6.17 -4.12 15.88
CA PHE A 279 5.87 -2.68 15.88
C PHE A 279 6.45 -2.06 17.15
N CYS A 280 7.44 -1.17 17.04
CA CYS A 280 8.13 -0.63 18.22
C CYS A 280 7.35 0.54 18.84
N GLY A 281 6.75 0.32 20.01
CA GLY A 281 6.08 1.35 20.79
C GLY A 281 7.00 2.40 21.39
N ASP A 282 8.29 2.12 21.48
CA ASP A 282 9.36 3.04 21.89
C ASP A 282 9.02 3.92 23.11
N ARG A 283 8.68 3.27 24.23
CA ARG A 283 8.32 3.97 25.48
C ARG A 283 9.55 4.20 26.38
N GLU A 284 10.75 4.18 25.80
CA GLU A 284 11.97 4.54 26.52
C GLU A 284 11.87 5.98 27.01
N ILE A 285 12.25 6.21 28.27
CA ILE A 285 12.24 7.53 28.90
C ILE A 285 13.57 8.22 28.63
N SER A 286 13.53 9.48 28.24
CA SER A 286 14.71 10.35 28.28
C SER A 286 14.82 11.12 29.61
N SER A 287 13.69 11.57 30.16
CA SER A 287 13.63 12.31 31.42
C SER A 287 12.35 11.99 32.21
N GLY A 288 12.40 12.03 33.54
CA GLY A 288 11.23 11.80 34.39
C GLY A 288 11.05 10.35 34.83
N LEU A 289 9.80 9.94 35.10
CA LEU A 289 9.50 8.69 35.81
C LEU A 289 8.58 7.73 35.04
N GLY A 290 7.75 8.21 34.12
CA GLY A 290 6.82 7.42 33.31
C GLY A 290 5.75 6.66 34.09
N TYR A 291 5.31 7.18 35.22
CA TYR A 291 4.15 6.63 35.92
C TYR A 291 3.39 7.73 36.65
N GLY A 292 2.10 7.49 36.89
CA GLY A 292 1.24 8.44 37.57
C GLY A 292 1.23 9.78 36.85
N THR A 293 1.27 10.87 37.61
CA THR A 293 1.24 12.24 37.09
C THR A 293 2.63 12.90 36.99
N ASN A 294 3.69 12.11 36.98
CA ASN A 294 5.05 12.65 36.93
C ASN A 294 5.38 13.16 35.52
N GLU A 295 5.96 14.36 35.42
CA GLU A 295 6.50 14.83 34.15
C GLU A 295 7.49 13.83 33.59
N THR A 296 7.33 13.51 32.30
CA THR A 296 8.10 12.47 31.63
C THR A 296 8.28 12.82 30.17
N ASP A 297 9.51 12.88 29.71
CA ASP A 297 9.85 12.94 28.30
C ASP A 297 10.24 11.54 27.82
N TYR A 298 9.68 11.12 26.68
CA TYR A 298 10.07 9.87 26.03
C TYR A 298 11.19 10.13 25.04
N ALA A 299 12.02 9.13 24.76
CA ALA A 299 13.21 9.27 23.93
C ALA A 299 12.92 9.86 22.53
N ALA A 300 11.72 9.64 22.00
CA ALA A 300 11.27 10.23 20.73
C ALA A 300 11.14 11.75 20.79
N TYR A 301 10.68 12.31 21.91
CA TYR A 301 10.63 13.75 22.13
C TYR A 301 12.03 14.35 22.02
N ASP A 302 13.00 13.79 22.73
CA ASP A 302 14.37 14.30 22.71
C ASP A 302 14.95 14.25 21.29
N ARG A 303 14.91 13.08 20.65
CA ARG A 303 15.62 12.86 19.38
C ARG A 303 14.92 13.47 18.15
N LEU A 304 13.61 13.74 18.20
CA LEU A 304 12.84 14.28 17.07
C LEU A 304 12.33 15.71 17.29
N PHE A 305 12.18 16.19 18.53
CA PHE A 305 11.54 17.47 18.83
C PHE A 305 12.45 18.42 19.59
N ALA A 306 13.03 18.00 20.71
CA ALA A 306 13.73 18.91 21.64
C ALA A 306 15.06 19.46 21.10
N HIS A 307 15.77 18.70 20.27
CA HIS A 307 17.08 19.09 19.74
C HIS A 307 17.00 19.64 18.31
N LEU A 308 17.96 20.49 17.94
CA LEU A 308 18.08 20.94 16.55
C LEU A 308 18.52 19.79 15.64
N GLU A 309 19.54 19.03 16.05
CA GLU A 309 20.04 17.85 15.33
C GLU A 309 19.14 16.63 15.61
N LYS A 310 18.29 16.29 14.65
CA LYS A 310 17.33 15.19 14.73
C LYS A 310 18.02 13.86 14.45
N LYS A 311 17.71 12.85 15.28
CA LYS A 311 18.36 11.53 15.24
C LYS A 311 17.31 10.41 15.25
N PRO A 312 16.55 10.23 14.16
CA PRO A 312 15.61 9.12 14.08
C PRO A 312 16.34 7.78 14.12
N THR A 313 15.66 6.74 14.59
CA THR A 313 16.17 5.38 14.66
C THR A 313 15.09 4.37 14.25
N LEU A 314 15.52 3.27 13.60
CA LEU A 314 14.65 2.11 13.35
C LEU A 314 14.85 0.99 14.39
N LYS A 315 15.75 1.19 15.36
CA LYS A 315 16.03 0.24 16.44
C LYS A 315 15.04 0.41 17.59
N CYS A 316 14.65 -0.70 18.18
CA CYS A 316 13.75 -0.74 19.32
C CYS A 316 14.54 -1.02 20.60
N SER A 317 14.82 0.00 21.41
CA SER A 317 15.71 -0.11 22.58
C SER A 317 15.25 -1.15 23.61
N ASN A 318 13.93 -1.38 23.72
CA ASN A 318 13.34 -2.26 24.72
C ASN A 318 12.47 -3.35 24.08
N PRO A 319 13.05 -4.30 23.32
CA PRO A 319 12.27 -5.20 22.46
C PRO A 319 11.34 -6.14 23.25
N ASN A 320 11.74 -6.58 24.44
CA ASN A 320 10.90 -7.44 25.28
C ASN A 320 9.65 -6.73 25.84
N ARG A 321 9.63 -5.39 25.86
CA ARG A 321 8.51 -4.59 26.38
C ARG A 321 7.77 -3.87 25.26
N ASP A 322 8.48 -3.30 24.30
CA ASP A 322 7.94 -2.34 23.35
C ASP A 322 7.95 -2.83 21.90
N LEU A 323 8.64 -3.92 21.56
CA LEU A 323 8.49 -4.53 20.23
C LEU A 323 7.24 -5.41 20.22
N TYR A 324 6.12 -4.84 19.79
CA TYR A 324 4.84 -5.52 19.74
C TYR A 324 4.81 -6.56 18.62
N THR A 325 4.63 -7.83 18.99
CA THR A 325 4.50 -8.97 18.08
C THR A 325 3.32 -9.85 18.49
N VAL A 326 2.89 -10.77 17.62
CA VAL A 326 1.84 -11.75 17.96
C VAL A 326 2.39 -12.91 18.78
N SER A 327 1.49 -13.69 19.39
CA SER A 327 1.85 -14.81 20.27
C SER A 327 2.75 -15.87 19.62
N GLU A 328 2.62 -16.06 18.30
CA GLU A 328 3.36 -17.05 17.52
C GLU A 328 4.71 -16.54 17.00
N ALA A 329 5.05 -15.28 17.27
CA ALA A 329 6.32 -14.68 16.87
C ALA A 329 7.50 -15.26 17.67
N ASN A 330 8.67 -15.33 17.05
CA ASN A 330 9.89 -15.79 17.72
C ASN A 330 10.58 -14.70 18.57
N ASN A 331 10.20 -13.43 18.40
CA ASN A 331 10.79 -12.25 19.03
C ASN A 331 9.71 -11.30 19.60
N GLY A 332 10.15 -10.21 20.24
CA GLY A 332 9.28 -9.17 20.80
C GLY A 332 8.50 -9.60 22.04
N ASN A 333 7.50 -8.80 22.40
CA ASN A 333 6.71 -8.97 23.62
C ASN A 333 5.49 -9.90 23.47
N ARG A 334 5.17 -10.35 22.25
CA ARG A 334 4.07 -11.30 21.96
C ARG A 334 2.68 -10.84 22.42
N ALA A 335 2.47 -9.54 22.59
CA ALA A 335 1.25 -8.96 23.17
C ALA A 335 0.13 -8.69 22.15
N LEU A 336 0.41 -8.72 20.84
CA LEU A 336 -0.59 -8.43 19.82
C LEU A 336 -1.53 -9.61 19.57
N THR A 337 -2.78 -9.29 19.30
CA THR A 337 -3.77 -10.25 18.80
C THR A 337 -3.59 -10.49 17.30
N TYR A 338 -3.31 -9.43 16.53
CA TYR A 338 -3.07 -9.49 15.08
C TYR A 338 -1.76 -8.79 14.72
N PRO A 339 -1.07 -9.21 13.64
CA PRO A 339 0.21 -8.61 13.22
C PRO A 339 -0.02 -7.27 12.48
N ILE A 340 -0.62 -6.31 13.17
CA ILE A 340 -0.95 -4.98 12.67
C ILE A 340 -0.58 -3.91 13.71
N GLY A 341 -0.18 -2.74 13.24
CA GLY A 341 0.12 -1.60 14.09
C GLY A 341 -0.05 -0.28 13.33
N LEU A 342 0.70 0.73 13.76
CA LEU A 342 0.77 2.04 13.10
C LEU A 342 2.19 2.27 12.57
N ILE A 343 2.41 3.41 11.94
CA ILE A 343 3.77 3.88 11.61
C ILE A 343 4.43 4.50 12.85
N THR A 344 5.76 4.57 12.91
CA THR A 344 6.47 5.34 13.95
C THR A 344 6.75 6.78 13.49
N ALA A 345 7.01 7.68 14.44
CA ALA A 345 7.48 9.03 14.14
C ALA A 345 8.85 9.03 13.44
N ASP A 346 9.73 8.10 13.80
CA ASP A 346 11.04 7.92 13.18
C ASP A 346 10.91 7.48 11.72
N GLU A 347 9.99 6.57 11.40
CA GLU A 347 9.69 6.17 10.02
C GLU A 347 9.19 7.35 9.18
N ILE A 348 8.39 8.25 9.75
CA ILE A 348 7.98 9.50 9.11
C ILE A 348 9.19 10.42 8.88
N SER A 349 10.07 10.55 9.88
CA SER A 349 11.31 11.33 9.78
C SER A 349 12.20 10.82 8.65
N TYR A 350 12.41 9.50 8.58
CA TYR A 350 13.12 8.85 7.48
C TYR A 350 12.46 9.13 6.13
N ALA A 351 11.14 9.03 6.04
CA ALA A 351 10.39 9.28 4.81
C ALA A 351 10.42 10.76 4.33
N GLY A 352 10.77 11.72 5.20
CA GLY A 352 10.98 13.12 4.82
C GLY A 352 10.14 14.15 5.60
N GLY A 353 9.27 13.72 6.52
CA GLY A 353 8.48 14.60 7.37
C GLY A 353 9.18 14.84 8.71
N ILE A 354 9.47 16.09 9.07
CA ILE A 354 10.18 16.44 10.32
C ILE A 354 9.32 17.32 11.21
N TRP A 355 9.69 17.44 12.49
CA TRP A 355 9.16 18.51 13.34
C TRP A 355 9.84 19.82 12.96
N ASN A 356 9.06 20.86 12.70
CA ASN A 356 9.57 22.21 12.53
C ASN A 356 8.53 23.25 12.94
N ASP A 357 8.99 24.32 13.59
CA ASP A 357 8.14 25.43 14.02
C ASP A 357 7.93 26.45 12.87
N ASP A 358 8.75 26.37 11.82
CA ASP A 358 8.66 27.18 10.61
C ASP A 358 7.77 26.48 9.57
N GLU A 359 6.58 27.03 9.35
CA GLU A 359 5.60 26.52 8.37
C GLU A 359 6.16 26.45 6.94
N ASN A 360 7.18 27.26 6.60
CA ASN A 360 7.83 27.20 5.29
C ASN A 360 8.65 25.92 5.08
N LYS A 361 8.89 25.15 6.16
CA LYS A 361 9.63 23.89 6.16
C LYS A 361 8.69 22.68 6.27
N TYR A 362 7.41 22.85 5.95
CA TYR A 362 6.46 21.75 5.89
C TYR A 362 6.57 20.96 4.59
N ASN A 363 6.34 19.65 4.65
CA ASN A 363 6.51 18.75 3.51
C ASN A 363 5.17 18.29 2.94
N TYR A 364 4.67 19.01 1.94
CA TYR A 364 3.42 18.67 1.27
C TYR A 364 3.61 17.72 0.06
N SER A 365 4.85 17.37 -0.28
CA SER A 365 5.14 16.57 -1.48
C SER A 365 5.54 15.12 -1.20
N PHE A 366 6.03 14.81 0.00
CA PHE A 366 6.44 13.44 0.32
C PHE A 366 5.26 12.46 0.39
N TYR A 367 5.54 11.20 0.11
CA TYR A 367 4.50 10.21 -0.18
C TYR A 367 3.58 9.85 1.00
N LEU A 368 4.02 10.08 2.25
CA LEU A 368 3.18 9.84 3.42
C LEU A 368 2.20 10.98 3.70
N TYR A 369 2.38 12.15 3.07
CA TYR A 369 1.40 13.22 3.12
C TYR A 369 0.13 12.82 2.37
N ILE A 370 -0.98 12.78 3.11
CA ILE A 370 -2.28 12.41 2.57
C ILE A 370 -3.20 13.61 2.35
N GLY A 371 -2.82 14.84 2.70
CA GLY A 371 -3.72 15.99 2.70
C GLY A 371 -3.97 16.53 4.10
N GLU A 372 -5.04 17.30 4.27
CA GLU A 372 -5.36 18.05 5.49
C GLU A 372 -5.74 17.19 6.71
N ILE A 373 -5.81 15.86 6.55
CA ILE A 373 -6.10 14.93 7.65
C ILE A 373 -4.82 14.53 8.35
N ALA A 374 -4.74 14.87 9.64
CA ALA A 374 -3.73 14.34 10.54
C ALA A 374 -4.01 12.87 10.89
N TYR A 375 -2.97 12.07 11.08
CA TYR A 375 -3.11 10.67 11.51
C TYR A 375 -2.05 10.25 12.53
N TRP A 376 -2.44 9.33 13.40
CA TRP A 376 -1.61 8.87 14.51
C TRP A 376 -0.38 8.06 14.09
N THR A 377 0.71 8.23 14.83
CA THR A 377 1.80 7.24 14.89
C THR A 377 1.69 6.43 16.18
N MET A 378 2.43 5.33 16.32
CA MET A 378 2.49 4.60 17.60
C MET A 378 3.42 5.25 18.64
N THR A 379 4.16 6.29 18.25
CA THR A 379 5.29 6.81 19.02
C THR A 379 4.82 7.75 20.13
N PRO A 380 5.24 7.53 21.39
CA PRO A 380 4.95 8.44 22.49
C PRO A 380 5.73 9.75 22.34
N HIS A 381 5.27 10.79 23.02
CA HIS A 381 5.94 12.09 23.02
C HIS A 381 6.40 12.48 24.42
N ARG A 382 5.48 12.95 25.28
CA ARG A 382 5.78 13.32 26.68
C ARG A 382 4.51 13.34 27.52
N TYR A 383 4.65 13.33 28.83
CA TYR A 383 3.63 13.65 29.81
C TYR A 383 4.01 14.94 30.55
N THR A 384 3.13 15.93 30.62
CA THR A 384 3.41 17.19 31.34
C THR A 384 2.63 17.29 32.66
N SER A 385 3.07 18.17 33.58
CA SER A 385 2.43 18.40 34.89
C SER A 385 0.97 18.86 34.77
N GLY A 386 0.62 19.47 33.63
CA GLY A 386 -0.75 19.74 33.22
C GLY A 386 -1.53 18.51 32.75
N GLY A 387 -1.09 17.30 33.07
CA GLY A 387 -1.70 16.03 32.72
C GLY A 387 -1.98 15.83 31.24
N TRP A 388 -1.10 16.37 30.38
CA TRP A 388 -1.16 16.16 28.95
C TRP A 388 -0.34 14.92 28.60
N ALA A 389 -1.02 13.80 28.38
CA ALA A 389 -0.43 12.58 27.83
C ALA A 389 -0.29 12.74 26.32
N GLY A 390 0.94 12.92 25.82
CA GLY A 390 1.22 13.28 24.43
C GLY A 390 1.62 12.10 23.57
N SER A 391 1.05 12.02 22.37
CA SER A 391 1.41 11.05 21.32
C SER A 391 1.74 11.77 20.02
N CYS A 392 2.66 11.20 19.24
CA CYS A 392 3.10 11.75 17.97
C CYS A 392 2.08 11.48 16.85
N LEU A 393 2.04 12.35 15.83
CA LEU A 393 1.20 12.23 14.65
C LEU A 393 1.87 12.85 13.43
N LEU A 394 1.42 12.49 12.22
CA LEU A 394 1.66 13.35 11.06
C LEU A 394 0.55 14.40 11.00
N GLY A 395 0.92 15.68 11.03
CA GLY A 395 -0.03 16.78 10.92
C GLY A 395 -0.61 16.88 9.51
N GLY A 396 -1.82 17.42 9.40
CA GLY A 396 -2.47 17.72 8.11
C GLY A 396 -1.72 18.75 7.26
N ALA A 397 -0.62 19.30 7.77
CA ALA A 397 0.30 20.17 7.06
C ALA A 397 1.64 19.48 6.74
N GLY A 398 1.70 18.14 6.68
CA GLY A 398 2.87 17.42 6.18
C GLY A 398 4.13 17.51 7.06
N HIS A 399 3.96 17.72 8.36
CA HIS A 399 5.05 17.75 9.34
C HIS A 399 4.77 16.78 10.48
N LEU A 400 5.83 16.29 11.12
CA LEU A 400 5.70 15.53 12.35
C LEU A 400 5.20 16.48 13.44
N SER A 401 4.25 16.05 14.27
CA SER A 401 3.70 16.85 15.38
C SER A 401 3.34 15.94 16.56
N ALA A 402 2.84 16.52 17.64
CA ALA A 402 2.35 15.80 18.79
C ALA A 402 1.11 16.47 19.39
N THR A 403 0.23 15.67 19.96
CA THR A 403 -1.01 16.15 20.57
C THR A 403 -1.40 15.25 21.74
N GLY A 404 -2.42 15.67 22.49
CA GLY A 404 -2.93 14.87 23.61
C GLY A 404 -3.60 13.59 23.13
N SER A 405 -3.35 12.46 23.77
CA SER A 405 -3.88 11.14 23.40
C SER A 405 -5.42 11.08 23.40
N GLN A 406 -6.09 12.07 23.99
CA GLN A 406 -7.54 12.23 23.99
C GLN A 406 -8.12 12.82 22.70
N ASN A 407 -7.31 13.51 21.91
CA ASN A 407 -7.76 14.19 20.71
C ASN A 407 -8.04 13.18 19.61
N ALA A 408 -8.96 13.48 18.69
CA ALA A 408 -9.34 12.53 17.65
C ALA A 408 -8.63 12.84 16.32
N HIS A 409 -7.97 11.83 15.75
CA HIS A 409 -7.27 11.92 14.46
C HIS A 409 -7.44 10.65 13.63
N GLY A 410 -6.94 10.69 12.41
CA GLY A 410 -7.01 9.60 11.45
C GLY A 410 -6.19 8.38 11.85
N VAL A 411 -6.59 7.22 11.34
CA VAL A 411 -5.97 5.92 11.60
C VAL A 411 -5.49 5.30 10.31
N ARG A 412 -4.19 5.00 10.22
CA ARG A 412 -3.57 4.32 9.09
C ARG A 412 -2.87 3.05 9.55
N PRO A 413 -3.44 1.86 9.28
CA PRO A 413 -2.81 0.63 9.67
C PRO A 413 -1.51 0.36 8.90
N VAL A 414 -0.59 -0.30 9.57
CA VAL A 414 0.69 -0.77 9.02
C VAL A 414 0.78 -2.27 9.22
N ILE A 415 1.22 -2.98 8.18
CA ILE A 415 1.51 -4.42 8.22
C ILE A 415 2.89 -4.69 7.63
N ASN A 416 3.41 -5.88 7.92
CA ASN A 416 4.62 -6.41 7.30
C ASN A 416 4.24 -7.62 6.44
N LEU A 417 4.65 -7.65 5.16
CA LEU A 417 4.58 -8.86 4.35
C LEU A 417 5.84 -9.70 4.56
N LYS A 418 5.69 -11.02 4.47
CA LYS A 418 6.80 -11.96 4.63
C LYS A 418 7.92 -11.75 3.60
N PRO A 419 9.19 -12.07 3.93
CA PRO A 419 10.30 -11.96 2.99
C PRO A 419 10.14 -12.79 1.70
N GLU A 420 9.41 -13.91 1.78
CA GLU A 420 9.25 -14.86 0.67
C GLU A 420 8.10 -14.52 -0.27
N VAL A 421 7.37 -13.42 -0.04
CA VAL A 421 6.32 -13.01 -0.98
C VAL A 421 6.94 -12.66 -2.32
N THR A 422 6.26 -13.10 -3.38
CA THR A 422 6.60 -12.72 -4.75
C THR A 422 5.49 -11.83 -5.30
N PHE A 423 5.84 -10.92 -6.20
CA PHE A 423 4.93 -9.91 -6.71
C PHE A 423 5.20 -9.58 -8.16
N LYS A 424 4.21 -8.95 -8.79
CA LYS A 424 4.31 -8.38 -10.14
C LYS A 424 3.96 -6.91 -10.11
N GLY A 425 4.28 -6.19 -11.18
CA GLY A 425 4.04 -4.76 -11.32
C GLY A 425 5.32 -3.95 -11.18
N ALA A 426 5.26 -2.66 -11.50
CA ALA A 426 6.36 -1.71 -11.41
C ALA A 426 6.38 -0.92 -10.09
N GLY A 427 5.33 -1.07 -9.26
CA GLY A 427 5.17 -0.31 -8.03
C GLY A 427 4.65 1.10 -8.27
N THR A 428 4.23 1.43 -9.49
CA THR A 428 3.71 2.75 -9.82
C THR A 428 2.24 2.89 -9.46
N LEU A 429 1.70 4.11 -9.48
CA LEU A 429 0.27 4.35 -9.27
C LEU A 429 -0.60 3.54 -10.26
N THR A 430 -0.19 3.47 -11.53
CA THR A 430 -0.94 2.79 -12.60
C THR A 430 -0.62 1.30 -12.73
N ASP A 431 0.54 0.87 -12.23
CA ASP A 431 0.95 -0.54 -12.17
C ASP A 431 1.55 -0.88 -10.79
N PRO A 432 0.69 -0.96 -9.75
CA PRO A 432 1.13 -1.23 -8.38
C PRO A 432 1.64 -2.65 -8.24
N TYR A 433 2.52 -2.89 -7.26
CA TYR A 433 2.93 -4.24 -6.92
C TYR A 433 1.72 -5.07 -6.45
N THR A 434 1.56 -6.28 -6.98
CA THR A 434 0.50 -7.23 -6.60
C THR A 434 1.11 -8.58 -6.25
N ILE A 435 0.74 -9.12 -5.08
CA ILE A 435 1.23 -10.42 -4.60
C ILE A 435 0.66 -11.54 -5.47
N VAL A 436 1.49 -12.54 -5.80
CA VAL A 436 1.12 -13.70 -6.64
C VAL A 436 1.22 -15.03 -5.92
#